data_AF-A0A9Q5SSZ9-F1
#
_entry.id   AF-A0A9Q5SSZ9-F1
#
_cell.length_a   1.000
_cell.length_b   1.000
_cell.length_c   1.000
_cell.angle_alpha   90.00
_cell.angle_beta   90.00
_cell.angle_gamma   90.00
#
_symmetry.space_group_name_H-M   'P 1'
#
loop_
_entity.id
_entity.type
_entity.pdbx_description
1 polymer ?
#
loop_
_entity_poly.entity_id
_entity_poly.type
_entity_poly.pdbx_seq_one_letter_code
_entity_poly.pdbx_strand_id
1 'polypeptide(L)' 'MKGLNVAVVDCDYPQHSILKQKKRDMEVVKATPAYQNLLVEQAGRLKKKAYPVIGSTPASGIAD' A
#
# COMPACT_ATOMS: atom_id res chain seq x y z
N MET A 1 -0.18 -17.70 -6.07
CA MET A 1 -1.10 -16.58 -5.73
C MET A 1 -2.43 -16.81 -6.43
N LYS A 2 -3.58 -16.73 -5.76
CA LYS A 2 -4.91 -17.08 -6.31
C LYS A 2 -5.47 -16.12 -7.39
N GLY A 3 -4.65 -15.30 -8.04
CA GLY A 3 -5.10 -14.38 -9.11
C GLY A 3 -5.96 -13.18 -8.67
N LEU A 4 -6.42 -13.12 -7.42
CA LEU A 4 -7.31 -12.08 -6.91
C LEU A 4 -6.69 -10.67 -6.91
N ASN A 5 -7.56 -9.66 -7.03
CA ASN A 5 -7.24 -8.28 -6.72
C ASN A 5 -7.49 -8.07 -5.22
N VAL A 6 -6.47 -7.58 -4.51
CA VAL A 6 -6.50 -7.42 -3.06
C VAL A 6 -6.26 -5.97 -2.69
N ALA A 7 -6.95 -5.53 -1.64
CA ALA A 7 -6.75 -4.23 -0.99
C ALA A 7 -6.53 -4.48 0.51
N VAL A 8 -5.82 -3.57 1.17
CA VAL A 8 -5.66 -3.56 2.62
C VAL A 8 -6.46 -2.40 3.17
N VAL A 9 -7.37 -2.68 4.09
CA VAL A 9 -8.10 -1.65 4.85
C VAL A 9 -7.48 -1.57 6.24
N ASP A 10 -6.90 -0.42 6.56
CA ASP A 10 -6.25 -0.11 7.82
C ASP A 10 -7.26 0.57 8.76
N CYS A 11 -7.91 -0.25 9.58
CA CYS A 11 -8.93 0.17 10.55
C CYS A 11 -8.36 0.58 11.91
N ASP A 12 -7.04 0.71 12.03
CA ASP A 12 -6.35 1.05 13.29
C ASP A 12 -6.40 2.56 13.56
N TYR A 13 -7.59 3.17 13.53
CA TYR A 13 -7.74 4.60 13.80
C TYR A 13 -7.51 4.91 15.29
N PRO A 14 -6.78 5.99 15.65
CA PRO A 14 -6.12 7.00 14.80
C PRO A 14 -4.68 6.67 14.37
N GLN A 15 -4.16 5.51 14.75
CA GLN A 15 -2.78 5.12 14.52
C GLN A 15 -2.46 4.90 13.04
N HIS A 16 -3.34 4.27 12.24
CA HIS A 16 -3.19 3.95 10.82
C HIS A 16 -1.77 3.47 10.49
N SER A 17 -1.30 2.48 11.24
CA SER A 17 0.10 2.06 11.27
C SER A 17 0.60 1.60 9.90
N ILE A 18 -0.19 0.80 9.18
CA ILE A 18 0.15 0.26 7.87
C ILE A 18 0.10 1.34 6.80
N LEU A 19 -0.92 2.21 6.83
CA LEU A 19 -1.02 3.34 5.90
C LEU A 19 0.16 4.30 6.07
N LYS A 20 0.53 4.62 7.32
CA LYS A 20 1.68 5.48 7.62
C LYS A 20 3.00 4.82 7.23
N GLN A 21 3.15 3.52 7.45
CA GLN A 21 4.33 2.77 7.03
C GLN A 21 4.48 2.79 5.50
N LYS A 22 3.43 2.45 4.76
CA LYS A 22 3.45 2.51 3.28
C LYS A 22 3.84 3.89 2.76
N LYS A 23 3.36 4.97 3.39
CA LYS A 23 3.73 6.34 3.02
C LYS A 23 5.23 6.57 3.21
N ARG A 24 5.79 6.23 4.38
CA ARG A 24 7.23 6.38 4.65
C ARG A 24 8.09 5.57 3.70
N ASP A 25 7.74 4.31 3.47
CA ASP A 25 8.47 3.42 2.57
C ASP A 25 8.49 3.99 1.14
N MET A 26 7.36 4.54 0.68
CA MET A 26 7.27 5.16 -0.64
C MET A 26 8.14 6.42 -0.77
N GLU A 27 8.28 7.23 0.29
CA GLU A 27 9.19 8.38 0.25
C GLU A 27 10.65 7.96 0.10
N VAL A 28 11.07 6.87 0.78
CA VAL A 28 12.41 6.29 0.61
C VAL A 28 12.62 5.75 -0.81
N VAL A 29 11.62 5.07 -1.36
CA VAL A 29 11.66 4.57 -2.75
C VAL A 29 11.81 5.72 -3.74
N LYS A 30 11.06 6.81 -3.56
CA LYS A 30 11.17 8.00 -4.43
C LYS A 30 12.53 8.68 -4.34
N ALA A 31 13.15 8.71 -3.16
CA ALA A 31 14.44 9.37 -2.96
C ALA A 31 15.64 8.58 -3.52
N THR A 32 15.50 7.27 -3.74
CA THR A 32 16.64 6.39 -4.07
C THR A 32 16.45 5.70 -5.43
N PRO A 33 17.27 5.99 -6.45
CA PRO A 33 17.12 5.42 -7.80
C PRO A 33 17.15 3.89 -7.84
N ALA A 34 17.98 3.26 -7.01
CA ALA A 34 18.05 1.79 -6.92
C ALA A 34 16.69 1.17 -6.51
N TYR A 35 15.97 1.78 -5.56
CA TYR A 35 14.66 1.31 -5.12
C TYR A 35 13.56 1.57 -6.14
N GLN A 36 13.66 2.65 -6.92
CA GLN A 36 12.76 2.88 -8.05
C GLN A 36 12.89 1.76 -9.10
N ASN A 37 14.12 1.37 -9.44
CA ASN A 37 14.37 0.29 -10.40
C ASN A 37 13.81 -1.06 -9.89
N LEU A 38 14.01 -1.38 -8.61
CA LEU A 38 13.44 -2.59 -8.00
C LEU A 38 11.91 -2.59 -8.02
N LEU A 39 11.28 -1.44 -7.78
CA LEU A 39 9.81 -1.31 -7.86
C LEU A 39 9.31 -1.56 -9.29
N VAL A 40 9.98 -1.02 -10.30
CA VAL A 40 9.65 -1.24 -11.71
C VAL A 40 9.81 -2.71 -12.10
N GLU A 41 10.92 -3.34 -11.70
CA GLU A 41 11.17 -4.76 -11.95
C GLU A 41 10.10 -5.64 -11.28
N GLN A 42 9.76 -5.35 -10.02
CA GLN A 42 8.72 -6.06 -9.29
C GLN A 42 7.36 -5.94 -9.97
N ALA A 43 6.99 -4.74 -10.44
CA ALA A 43 5.75 -4.50 -11.17
C ALA A 43 5.70 -5.28 -12.49
N GLY A 44 6.81 -5.33 -13.23
CA GLY A 44 6.95 -6.12 -14.45
C GLY A 44 6.80 -7.62 -14.21
N ARG A 45 7.44 -8.14 -13.16
CA ARG A 45 7.39 -9.58 -12.79
C ARG A 45 6.01 -10.02 -12.32
N LEU A 46 5.36 -9.22 -11.48
CA LEU A 46 4.04 -9.56 -10.93
C LEU A 46 2.89 -9.26 -11.89
N LYS A 47 3.13 -8.41 -12.91
CA LYS A 47 2.10 -7.90 -13.84
C LYS A 47 0.87 -7.33 -13.12
N LYS A 48 1.09 -6.76 -11.94
CA LYS A 48 0.07 -6.20 -11.06
C LYS A 48 0.57 -4.92 -10.41
N LYS A 49 -0.34 -3.98 -10.22
CA LYS A 49 -0.08 -2.79 -9.41
C LYS A 49 0.06 -3.20 -7.94
N ALA A 50 0.83 -2.42 -7.17
CA ALA A 50 0.87 -2.58 -5.72
C ALA A 50 -0.56 -2.45 -5.13
N TYR A 51 -0.88 -3.28 -4.15
CA TYR A 51 -2.20 -3.26 -3.52
C TYR A 51 -2.45 -1.89 -2.85
N PRO A 52 -3.65 -1.31 -2.98
CA PRO A 52 -4.00 -0.10 -2.26
C PRO A 52 -4.04 -0.38 -0.75
N VAL A 53 -3.68 0.63 0.04
CA VAL A 53 -3.89 0.65 1.49
C VAL A 53 -4.80 1.82 1.77
N ILE A 54 -5.96 1.55 2.36
CA ILE A 54 -7.04 2.52 2.60
C ILE A 54 -7.18 2.65 4.11
N GLY A 55 -7.12 3.87 4.66
CA GLY A 55 -7.39 4.07 6.08
C GLY A 55 -8.89 4.14 6.34
N SER A 56 -9.39 3.43 7.35
CA SER A 56 -10.79 3.49 7.78
C SER A 56 -10.93 4.17 9.14
N THR A 57 -11.83 5.14 9.22
CA THR A 57 -12.26 5.77 10.47
C THR A 57 -13.49 5.06 11.05
N PRO A 58 -13.80 5.23 12.35
CA PRO A 58 -15.02 4.67 12.94
C PRO A 58 -16.30 5.10 12.21
N ALA A 59 -16.35 6.34 11.71
CA ALA A 59 -17.49 6.84 10.95
C ALA A 59 -17.60 6.20 9.55
N SER A 60 -16.48 5.96 8.87
CA SER A 60 -16.48 5.31 7.56
C SER A 60 -16.70 3.80 7.65
N GLY A 61 -16.25 3.14 8.72
CA GLY A 61 -16.40 1.69 8.88
C GLY A 61 -17.82 1.20 9.17
N ILE A 62 -18.76 2.09 9.51
CA ILE A 62 -20.18 1.77 9.72
C ILE A 62 -20.99 1.94 8.43
N ALA A 63 -20.42 2.57 7.40
CA ALA A 63 -21.10 2.90 6.14
C ALA A 63 -20.74 1.97 4.96
N ASP A 64 -19.92 0.93 5.19
CA ASP A 64 -19.50 -0.06 4.19
C ASP A 64 -20.35 -1.36 4.25
#